data_AF-A0A9W6PPB9-F1
#
_entry.id   AF-A0A9W6PPB9-F1
#
_cell.length_a   1.000
_cell.length_b   1.000
_cell.length_c   1.000
_cell.angle_alpha   90.00
_cell.angle_beta   90.00
_cell.angle_gamma   90.00
#
_symmetry.space_group_name_H-M   'P 1'
#
loop_
_entity.id
_entity.type
_entity.pdbx_description
1 polymer ?
#
loop_
_entity_poly.entity_id
_entity_poly.type
_entity_poly.pdbx_seq_one_letter_code
_entity_poly.pdbx_strand_id
1 'polypeptide(L)' 'MHLLFDGTTPLPRLLLLGGFLVRPDFEAVLDPPVFLAAGDRVAYEHTHLTVTSPAGAVRTVPVASAHWLCRR' A
#
# COMPACT_ATOMS: atom_id res chain seq x y z
N MET A 1 -0.29 3.83 12.53
CA MET A 1 0.54 4.64 11.62
C MET A 1 -0.26 4.85 10.34
N HIS A 2 -0.40 6.08 9.86
CA HIS A 2 -1.10 6.37 8.61
C HIS A 2 -0.07 6.46 7.49
N LEU A 3 -0.27 5.71 6.41
CA LEU A 3 0.55 5.79 5.20
C LEU A 3 -0.23 6.58 4.16
N LEU A 4 0.45 7.47 3.45
CA LEU A 4 -0.13 8.21 2.35
C LEU A 4 0.17 7.43 1.07
N PHE A 5 -0.88 6.94 0.42
CA PHE A 5 -0.80 6.25 -0.87
C PHE A 5 -1.06 7.22 -2.02
N ASP A 6 -0.37 8.37 -1.99
CA ASP A 6 -0.56 9.47 -2.94
C ASP A 6 0.40 9.40 -4.15
N GLY A 7 1.29 8.40 -4.18
CA GLY A 7 2.31 8.24 -5.21
C GLY A 7 3.44 9.28 -5.20
N THR A 8 3.43 10.23 -4.25
CA THR A 8 4.36 11.37 -4.22
C THR A 8 5.17 11.43 -2.93
N THR A 9 4.54 11.18 -1.80
CA THR A 9 5.16 11.20 -0.48
C THR A 9 6.01 9.92 -0.30
N PRO A 10 7.33 10.05 -0.10
CA PRO A 10 8.19 8.91 0.12
C PRO A 10 7.93 8.27 1.49
N LEU A 11 8.03 6.95 1.57
CA LEU A 11 7.95 6.22 2.83
C LEU A 11 9.12 6.62 3.74
N PRO A 12 8.87 6.93 5.01
CA PRO A 12 9.92 7.40 5.92
C PRO A 12 10.85 6.27 6.40
N ARG A 13 10.45 5.01 6.25
CA ARG A 13 11.17 3.83 6.76
C ARG A 13 10.75 2.57 6.02
N LEU A 14 11.54 1.50 6.18
CA LEU A 14 11.18 0.16 5.76
C LEU A 14 9.89 -0.31 6.46
N LEU A 15 8.98 -0.91 5.70
CA LEU A 15 7.71 -1.43 6.18
C LEU A 15 7.40 -2.79 5.55
N LEU A 16 6.90 -3.74 6.34
CA LEU A 16 6.19 -4.91 5.83
C LEU A 16 4.70 -4.59 5.77
N LEU A 17 4.13 -4.58 4.57
CA LEU A 17 2.72 -4.27 4.33
C LEU A 17 1.96 -5.56 3.99
N GLY A 18 1.04 -5.97 4.86
CA GLY A 18 0.10 -7.07 4.60
C GLY A 18 -1.35 -6.62 4.37
N GLY A 19 -1.71 -5.42 4.84
CA GLY A 19 -3.03 -4.83 4.63
C GLY A 19 -3.04 -3.36 5.05
N PHE A 20 -4.01 -2.61 4.54
CA PHE A 20 -4.18 -1.20 4.84
C PHE A 20 -5.64 -0.75 4.66
N LEU A 21 -6.00 0.30 5.38
CA LEU A 21 -7.30 0.96 5.22
C LEU A 21 -7.24 1.94 4.05
N VAL A 22 -8.07 1.71 3.03
CA VAL A 22 -8.31 2.70 1.95
C VAL A 22 -9.24 3.80 2.47
N ARG A 23 -10.19 3.41 3.34
CA ARG A 23 -11.15 4.28 4.04
C ARG A 23 -11.29 3.79 5.48
N PRO A 24 -11.85 4.59 6.40
CA PRO A 24 -12.01 4.20 7.81
C PRO A 24 -12.81 2.91 8.07
N ASP A 25 -13.50 2.40 7.06
CA ASP A 25 -14.39 1.25 7.07
C ASP A 25 -14.16 0.31 5.86
N PHE A 26 -13.07 0.49 5.11
CA PHE A 26 -12.73 -0.36 3.95
C PHE A 26 -11.26 -0.73 3.97
N GLU A 27 -10.99 -2.04 4.10
CA GLU A 27 -9.66 -2.62 4.17
C GLU A 27 -9.29 -3.31 2.86
N ALA A 28 -8.03 -3.16 2.45
CA ALA A 28 -7.40 -3.90 1.36
C ALA A 28 -6.27 -4.78 1.93
N VAL A 29 -6.17 -6.01 1.43
CA VAL A 29 -5.22 -7.02 1.89
C VAL A 29 -4.28 -7.41 0.75
N LEU A 30 -3.00 -7.53 1.07
CA LEU A 30 -1.95 -8.04 0.20
C LEU A 30 -1.61 -9.48 0.62
N ASP A 31 -1.64 -10.39 -0.34
CA ASP A 31 -1.20 -11.78 -0.13
C ASP A 31 -0.37 -12.22 -1.36
N PRO A 32 0.95 -12.40 -1.21
CA PRO A 32 1.73 -12.31 0.03
C PRO A 32 1.94 -10.85 0.52
N PRO A 33 2.23 -10.63 1.82
CA PRO A 33 2.72 -9.36 2.32
C PRO A 33 4.00 -8.91 1.61
N VAL A 34 4.18 -7.60 1.43
CA VAL A 34 5.31 -7.03 0.68
C VAL A 34 6.16 -6.07 1.51
N PHE A 35 7.48 -6.16 1.35
CA PHE A 35 8.41 -5.17 1.88
C PHE A 35 8.46 -3.92 0.99
N LEU A 36 8.30 -2.77 1.63
CA LEU A 36 8.39 -1.44 1.02
C LEU A 36 9.56 -0.71 1.67
N ALA A 37 10.52 -0.27 0.86
CA ALA A 37 11.75 0.35 1.36
C ALA A 37 11.52 1.81 1.77
N ALA A 38 12.43 2.33 2.60
CA ALA A 38 12.48 3.76 2.85
C ALA A 38 12.74 4.50 1.53
N GLY A 39 12.00 5.58 1.29
CA GLY A 39 12.08 6.36 0.05
C GLY A 39 11.16 5.87 -1.06
N ASP A 40 10.62 4.65 -1.00
CA ASP A 40 9.63 4.19 -1.98
C ASP A 40 8.40 5.12 -1.92
N ARG A 41 7.84 5.45 -3.09
CA ARG A 41 6.53 6.13 -3.22
C ARG A 41 5.50 5.10 -3.60
N VAL A 42 4.33 5.17 -2.99
CA VAL A 42 3.28 4.16 -3.21
C VAL A 42 1.99 4.85 -3.62
N ALA A 43 1.40 4.39 -4.71
CA ALA A 43 0.04 4.76 -5.12
C ALA A 43 -0.86 3.53 -4.98
N TYR A 44 -2.13 3.77 -4.64
CA TYR A 44 -3.15 2.73 -4.57
C TYR A 44 -4.10 2.81 -5.77
N GLU A 45 -4.23 1.70 -6.47
CA GLU A 45 -5.29 1.42 -7.42
C GLU A 45 -6.20 0.32 -6.85
N HIS A 46 -7.47 0.26 -7.28
CA HIS A 46 -8.44 -0.71 -6.73
C HIS A 46 -7.96 -2.17 -6.71
N THR A 47 -7.08 -2.56 -7.65
CA THR A 47 -6.61 -3.94 -7.81
C THR A 47 -5.13 -4.14 -7.46
N HIS A 48 -4.37 -3.08 -7.21
CA HIS A 48 -2.93 -3.17 -6.96
C HIS A 48 -2.38 -1.92 -6.26
N LEU A 49 -1.13 -2.02 -5.81
CA LEU A 49 -0.30 -0.89 -5.46
C LEU A 49 0.76 -0.70 -6.53
N THR A 50 0.94 0.53 -6.98
CA THR A 50 2.12 0.93 -7.74
C THR A 50 3.19 1.43 -6.77
N VAL A 51 4.36 0.80 -6.79
CA VAL A 51 5.52 1.18 -5.99
C VAL A 51 6.61 1.74 -6.90
N THR A 52 7.03 2.97 -6.66
CA THR A 52 8.13 3.62 -7.37
C THR A 52 9.31 3.84 -6.42
N SER A 53 10.45 3.26 -6.75
CA SER A 53 11.67 3.42 -5.95
C SER A 53 12.29 4.82 -6.13
N PRO A 54 13.17 5.26 -5.23
CA PRO A 54 13.93 6.50 -5.40
C PRO A 54 14.74 6.57 -6.70
N ALA A 55 15.16 5.42 -7.23
CA ALA A 55 15.87 5.30 -8.50
C ALA A 55 14.95 5.31 -9.73
N GLY A 56 13.63 5.42 -9.53
CA GLY A 56 12.63 5.44 -10.59
C GLY A 56 12.18 4.06 -11.06
N ALA A 57 12.61 2.98 -10.42
CA ALA A 57 12.13 1.64 -10.76
C ALA A 57 10.66 1.48 -10.30
N VAL A 58 9.80 0.97 -11.19
CA VAL A 58 8.38 0.79 -10.91
C VAL A 58 8.06 -0.70 -10.81
N ARG A 59 7.29 -1.09 -9.79
CA ARG A 59 6.70 -2.43 -9.68
C ARG A 59 5.26 -2.36 -9.20
N THR A 60 4.45 -3.32 -9.62
CA THR A 60 3.06 -3.47 -9.20
C THR A 60 2.92 -4.60 -8.19
N VAL A 61 2.16 -4.37 -7.13
CA VAL A 61 1.86 -5.36 -6.08
C VAL A 61 0.35 -5.61 -6.09
N PRO A 62 -0.13 -6.82 -6.43
CA PRO A 62 -1.56 -7.09 -6.51
C PRO A 62 -2.24 -7.03 -5.14
N VAL A 63 -3.46 -6.50 -5.11
CA VAL A 63 -4.35 -6.58 -3.95
C VAL A 63 -5.11 -7.89 -4.03
N ALA A 64 -4.99 -8.72 -3.01
CA ALA A 64 -5.61 -10.04 -2.98
C ALA A 64 -7.12 -9.95 -2.70
N SER A 65 -7.52 -9.10 -1.77
CA SER A 65 -8.92 -8.85 -1.46
C SER A 65 -9.13 -7.45 -0.89
N ALA A 66 -10.35 -6.94 -1.00
CA ALA A 66 -10.76 -5.71 -0.33
C ALA A 66 -12.20 -5.83 0.14
N HIS A 67 -12.49 -5.38 1.36
CA HIS A 67 -13.79 -5.60 1.99
C HIS A 67 -14.16 -4.49 2.97
N TRP A 68 -15.47 -4.33 3.18
CA TRP A 68 -16.01 -3.41 4.18
C TRP A 68 -15.88 -4.01 5.58
N LEU A 69 -15.43 -3.19 6.52
CA LEU A 69 -15.38 -3.53 7.93
C LEU A 69 -16.76 -3.27 8.56
N CYS A 70 -17.49 -4.34 8.87
CA CYS A 70 -18.73 -4.23 9.62
C CYS A 70 -18.41 -3.87 11.07
N ARG A 71 -18.77 -2.65 11.50
CA ARG A 71 -18.72 -2.26 12.92
C ARG A 71 -19.93 -2.88 13.64
N ARG A 72 -19.69 -3.63 14.71
CA ARG A 72 -20.72 -4.12 15.62
C ARG A 72 -21.07 -3.06 16.66
#